data_AF-A0A973TXM8-F1
#
_entry.id   AF-A0A973TXM8-F1
#
_cell.length_a   1.000
_cell.length_b   1.000
_cell.length_c   1.000
_cell.angle_alpha   90.00
_cell.angle_beta   90.00
_cell.angle_gamma   90.00
#
_symmetry.space_group_name_H-M   'P 1'
#
loop_
_entity.id
_entity.type
_entity.pdbx_description
1 polymer ?
#
loop_
_entity_poly.entity_id
_entity_poly.type
_entity_poly.pdbx_seq_one_letter_code
_entity_poly.pdbx_strand_id
1 'polypeptide(L)'
;MDDSALISLGLARYVRAVAEEIGVPPEGTEFEVSDTATAYLGLEGPGPDLMLLWNEQRGWSIAVETDPTEKPITVAHLGLPLVPPPDEVARFVVDVLAGKPGGPEPDLGVTQDRGRLAGRLSQYI
;
A
#
# COMPACT_ATOMS: atom_id res chain seq x y z
N MET A 1 -6.22 22.90 -7.57
CA MET A 1 -5.76 21.57 -8.02
C MET A 1 -6.92 20.64 -7.74
N ASP A 2 -7.34 19.83 -8.71
CA ASP A 2 -8.37 18.83 -8.46
C ASP A 2 -7.84 17.76 -7.48
N ASP A 3 -8.74 17.15 -6.69
CA ASP A 3 -8.35 16.14 -5.70
C ASP A 3 -7.67 14.92 -6.34
N SER A 4 -8.00 14.62 -7.60
CA SER A 4 -7.42 13.48 -8.32
C SER A 4 -5.93 13.69 -8.63
N ALA A 5 -5.54 14.89 -9.07
CA ALA A 5 -4.16 15.27 -9.33
C ALA A 5 -3.36 15.37 -8.02
N LEU A 6 -3.96 15.87 -6.94
CA LEU A 6 -3.34 15.84 -5.61
C LEU A 6 -3.10 14.41 -5.13
N ILE A 7 -4.10 13.54 -5.26
CA ILE A 7 -3.97 12.12 -4.90
C ILE A 7 -2.89 11.46 -5.77
N SER A 8 -2.89 11.67 -7.08
CA SER A 8 -1.91 11.09 -7.99
C SER A 8 -0.47 11.49 -7.62
N LEU A 9 -0.21 12.79 -7.45
CA LEU A 9 1.13 13.27 -7.10
C LEU A 9 1.56 12.83 -5.70
N GLY A 10 0.67 12.94 -4.71
CA GLY A 10 0.97 12.56 -3.35
C GLY A 10 1.14 11.06 -3.18
N LEU A 11 0.33 10.23 -3.85
CA LEU A 11 0.45 8.77 -3.84
C LEU A 11 1.76 8.34 -4.48
N ALA A 12 2.11 8.89 -5.65
CA ALA A 12 3.38 8.58 -6.32
C ALA A 12 4.59 8.78 -5.40
N ARG A 13 4.60 9.90 -4.66
CA ARG A 13 5.70 10.23 -3.74
C ARG A 13 5.65 9.42 -2.46
N TYR A 14 4.47 9.14 -1.94
CA TYR A 14 4.31 8.28 -0.78
C TYR A 14 4.77 6.84 -1.06
N VAL A 15 4.32 6.25 -2.17
CA VAL A 15 4.74 4.92 -2.63
C VAL A 15 6.24 4.85 -2.80
N ARG A 16 6.84 5.89 -3.39
CA ARG A 16 8.29 5.99 -3.50
C ARG A 16 8.99 6.00 -2.14
N ALA A 17 8.52 6.79 -1.18
CA ALA A 17 9.10 6.83 0.16
C ALA A 17 9.01 5.47 0.87
N VAL A 18 7.87 4.78 0.72
CA VAL A 18 7.69 3.41 1.23
C VAL A 18 8.65 2.43 0.55
N ALA A 19 8.80 2.51 -0.77
CA ALA A 19 9.73 1.67 -1.52
C ALA A 19 11.19 1.89 -1.08
N GLU A 20 11.59 3.15 -0.85
CA GLU A 20 12.92 3.51 -0.35
C GLU A 20 13.19 2.91 1.05
N GLU A 21 12.21 2.95 1.96
CA GLU A 21 12.34 2.34 3.30
C GLU A 21 12.39 0.81 3.27
N ILE A 22 11.68 0.17 2.34
CA ILE A 22 11.67 -1.30 2.20
C ILE A 22 12.90 -1.79 1.42
N GLY A 23 13.46 -0.95 0.54
CA GLY A 23 14.53 -1.31 -0.40
C GLY A 23 14.02 -1.87 -1.74
N VAL A 24 12.77 -1.59 -2.11
CA VAL A 24 12.20 -1.97 -3.42
C VAL A 24 12.65 -0.97 -4.48
N PRO A 25 13.21 -1.42 -5.62
CA PRO A 25 13.62 -0.52 -6.68
C PRO A 25 12.38 0.11 -7.36
N PRO A 26 12.50 1.32 -7.97
CA PRO A 26 11.37 2.02 -8.57
C PRO A 26 10.60 1.19 -9.60
N GLU A 27 11.28 0.31 -10.34
CA GLU A 27 10.69 -0.57 -11.34
C GLU A 27 9.78 -1.65 -10.74
N GLY A 28 9.95 -1.96 -9.44
CA GLY A 28 9.11 -2.87 -8.67
C GLY A 28 7.92 -2.19 -8.03
N THR A 29 7.60 -0.95 -8.41
CA THR A 29 6.50 -0.16 -7.86
C THR A 29 5.57 0.31 -8.97
N GLU A 30 4.26 0.25 -8.72
CA GLU A 30 3.26 0.84 -9.61
C GLU A 30 2.09 1.38 -8.77
N PHE A 31 1.43 2.40 -9.29
CA PHE A 31 0.22 2.97 -8.70
C PHE A 31 -0.74 3.40 -9.79
N GLU A 32 -2.03 3.34 -9.48
CA GLU A 32 -3.10 3.78 -10.36
C GLU A 32 -4.04 4.71 -9.59
N VAL A 33 -4.50 5.77 -10.25
CA VAL A 33 -5.56 6.64 -9.74
C VAL A 33 -6.64 6.75 -10.80
N SER A 34 -7.73 6.01 -10.59
CA SER A 34 -8.93 6.06 -11.41
C SER A 34 -10.13 6.40 -10.51
N ASP A 35 -11.22 5.61 -10.58
CA ASP A 35 -12.34 5.70 -9.63
C ASP A 35 -11.89 5.40 -8.20
N THR A 36 -10.85 4.56 -8.06
CA THR A 36 -10.14 4.27 -6.82
C THR A 36 -8.63 4.45 -7.01
N ALA A 37 -7.94 4.86 -5.95
CA ALA A 37 -6.49 4.86 -5.92
C ALA A 37 -5.92 3.56 -5.33
N THR A 38 -4.94 2.98 -6.01
CA THR A 38 -4.25 1.74 -5.63
C THR A 38 -2.74 1.85 -5.86
N ALA A 39 -1.97 1.04 -5.15
CA ALA A 39 -0.54 0.85 -5.42
C ALA A 39 -0.10 -0.56 -5.08
N TYR A 40 0.96 -1.02 -5.72
CA TYR A 40 1.62 -2.26 -5.37
C TYR A 40 3.14 -2.15 -5.44
N LEU A 41 3.81 -2.93 -4.60
CA LEU A 41 5.25 -3.09 -4.59
C LEU A 41 5.58 -4.60 -4.54
N GLY A 42 6.45 -5.06 -5.43
CA GLY A 42 6.98 -6.42 -5.38
C GLY A 42 7.94 -6.57 -4.20
N LEU A 43 7.74 -7.60 -3.36
CA LEU A 43 8.61 -7.87 -2.22
C LEU A 43 9.56 -9.03 -2.54
N GLU A 44 10.86 -8.80 -2.33
CA GLU A 44 11.85 -9.88 -2.40
C GLU A 44 11.94 -10.61 -1.05
N GLY A 45 12.06 -11.94 -1.09
CA GLY A 45 12.26 -12.72 0.13
C GLY A 45 12.26 -14.24 -0.09
N PRO A 46 12.63 -15.01 0.95
CA PRO A 46 12.53 -16.47 0.90
C PRO A 46 11.05 -16.89 1.05
N GLY A 47 10.46 -17.50 0.02
CA GLY A 47 9.08 -17.98 0.08
C GLY A 47 8.33 -17.83 -1.25
N PRO A 48 6.99 -17.87 -1.23
CA PRO A 48 6.19 -17.49 -2.40
C PRO A 48 6.46 -16.02 -2.77
N ASP A 49 6.32 -15.67 -4.04
CA ASP A 49 6.41 -14.28 -4.48
C ASP A 49 5.33 -13.47 -3.74
N LEU A 50 5.77 -12.51 -2.92
CA LEU A 50 4.88 -11.67 -2.10
C LEU A 50 4.84 -10.27 -2.70
N MET A 51 3.70 -9.61 -2.52
CA MET A 51 3.51 -8.22 -2.89
C MET A 51 2.90 -7.44 -1.75
N LEU A 52 3.32 -6.19 -1.62
CA LEU A 52 2.72 -5.20 -0.75
C LEU A 52 1.69 -4.41 -1.56
N LEU A 53 0.43 -4.48 -1.14
CA LEU A 53 -0.69 -3.83 -1.79
C LEU A 53 -1.20 -2.67 -0.94
N TRP A 54 -1.56 -1.57 -1.59
CA TRP A 54 -2.28 -0.46 -1.00
C TRP A 54 -3.55 -0.17 -1.79
N ASN A 55 -4.63 0.13 -1.09
CA ASN A 55 -5.81 0.76 -1.70
C ASN A 55 -6.41 1.79 -0.75
N GLU A 56 -7.06 2.79 -1.32
CA GLU A 56 -7.67 3.90 -0.57
C GLU A 56 -8.76 3.50 0.43
N GLN A 57 -9.28 2.27 0.37
CA GLN A 57 -10.35 1.82 1.25
C GLN A 57 -9.83 1.10 2.50
N ARG A 58 -8.72 0.38 2.38
CA ARG A 58 -8.22 -0.57 3.40
C ARG A 58 -6.77 -0.33 3.80
N GLY A 59 -6.04 0.51 3.08
CA GLY A 59 -4.64 0.79 3.34
C GLY A 59 -3.74 -0.36 2.91
N TRP A 60 -2.68 -0.61 3.68
CA TRP A 60 -1.65 -1.59 3.34
C TRP A 60 -2.01 -3.02 3.74
N SER A 61 -1.69 -3.96 2.85
CA SER A 61 -1.79 -5.40 3.06
C SER A 61 -0.68 -6.13 2.30
N ILE A 62 -0.25 -7.28 2.82
CA ILE A 62 0.66 -8.19 2.10
C ILE A 62 -0.17 -9.32 1.53
N ALA A 63 0.06 -9.65 0.27
CA ALA A 63 -0.58 -10.74 -0.43
C ALA A 63 0.44 -11.62 -1.15
N VAL A 64 0.05 -12.86 -1.43
CA VAL A 64 0.78 -13.73 -2.37
C VAL A 64 0.50 -13.25 -3.78
N GLU A 65 1.55 -13.09 -4.57
CA GLU A 65 1.46 -12.87 -6.01
C GLU A 65 0.82 -14.09 -6.67
N THR A 66 -0.26 -13.83 -7.39
CA THR A 66 -1.00 -14.84 -8.16
C THR A 66 -0.93 -14.50 -9.63
N ASP A 67 -1.43 -15.40 -10.48
CA ASP A 67 -1.64 -15.05 -11.89
C ASP A 67 -2.50 -13.76 -11.99
N PRO A 68 -2.26 -12.88 -12.98
CA PRO A 68 -3.02 -11.64 -13.14
C PRO A 68 -4.54 -11.84 -13.28
N THR A 69 -4.99 -13.03 -13.68
CA THR A 69 -6.42 -13.39 -13.78
C THR A 69 -7.02 -13.87 -12.45
N GLU A 70 -6.19 -14.14 -11.45
CA GLU A 70 -6.57 -14.60 -10.13
C GLU A 70 -6.55 -13.45 -9.12
N LYS A 71 -7.35 -13.58 -8.05
CA LYS A 71 -7.33 -12.59 -6.97
C LYS A 71 -6.14 -12.88 -6.05
N PRO A 72 -5.32 -11.86 -5.73
CA PRO A 72 -4.24 -12.01 -4.76
C PRO A 72 -4.78 -12.53 -3.43
N ILE A 73 -4.09 -13.49 -2.83
CA ILE A 73 -4.46 -14.05 -1.53
C ILE A 73 -3.81 -13.19 -0.44
N THR A 74 -4.62 -12.40 0.27
CA THR A 74 -4.10 -11.54 1.35
C THR A 74 -3.66 -12.38 2.54
N VAL A 75 -2.43 -12.12 3.00
CA VAL A 75 -1.77 -12.78 4.14
C VAL A 75 -1.96 -11.96 5.41
N ALA A 76 -1.86 -10.64 5.30
CA ALA A 76 -1.80 -9.74 6.45
C ALA A 76 -2.29 -8.34 6.08
N HIS A 77 -2.94 -7.66 7.02
CA HIS A 77 -3.23 -6.23 6.94
C HIS A 77 -2.42 -5.45 7.99
N LEU A 78 -1.97 -4.26 7.62
CA LEU A 78 -1.41 -3.30 8.57
C LEU A 78 -2.52 -2.60 9.37
N GLY A 79 -3.65 -2.34 8.70
CA GLY A 79 -4.78 -1.61 9.27
C GLY A 79 -4.68 -0.11 9.08
N LEU A 80 -5.30 0.64 10.00
CA LEU A 80 -5.28 2.10 9.98
C LEU A 80 -4.04 2.66 10.68
N PRO A 81 -3.56 3.86 10.27
CA PRO A 81 -4.14 4.75 9.26
C PRO A 81 -3.93 4.27 7.81
N LEU A 82 -4.68 4.81 6.84
CA LEU A 82 -4.49 4.47 5.42
C LEU A 82 -3.13 4.89 4.85
N VAL A 83 -2.59 6.01 5.32
CA VAL A 83 -1.29 6.55 4.89
C VAL A 83 -0.40 6.62 6.12
N PRO A 84 0.04 5.46 6.67
CA PRO A 84 0.95 5.44 7.81
C PRO A 84 2.33 5.97 7.41
N PRO A 85 3.18 6.35 8.38
CA PRO A 85 4.58 6.62 8.12
C PRO A 85 5.28 5.48 7.33
N PRO A 86 6.16 5.79 6.37
CA PRO A 86 6.84 4.76 5.56
C PRO A 86 7.61 3.71 6.37
N ASP A 87 8.21 4.10 7.49
CA ASP A 87 8.95 3.21 8.38
C ASP A 87 8.04 2.21 9.11
N GLU A 88 6.80 2.59 9.42
CA GLU A 88 5.79 1.66 9.95
C GLU A 88 5.40 0.59 8.91
N VAL A 89 5.30 0.96 7.63
CA VAL A 89 5.05 0.01 6.54
C VAL A 89 6.21 -0.95 6.37
N ALA A 90 7.44 -0.44 6.38
CA ALA A 90 8.64 -1.26 6.27
C ALA A 90 8.76 -2.25 7.45
N ARG A 91 8.48 -1.80 8.67
CA ARG A 91 8.43 -2.67 9.85
C ARG A 91 7.39 -3.76 9.71
N PHE A 92 6.20 -3.42 9.22
CA PHE A 92 5.14 -4.39 8.96
C PHE A 92 5.57 -5.47 7.97
N VAL A 93 6.24 -5.09 6.88
CA VAL A 93 6.81 -6.04 5.91
C VAL A 93 7.80 -6.98 6.58
N VAL A 94 8.77 -6.45 7.34
CA VAL A 94 9.76 -7.26 8.06
C VAL A 94 9.09 -8.23 9.04
N ASP A 95 8.07 -7.77 9.78
CA ASP A 95 7.37 -8.57 10.76
C ASP A 95 6.61 -9.75 10.11
N VAL A 96 5.93 -9.52 8.98
CA VAL A 96 5.22 -10.57 8.25
C VAL A 96 6.17 -11.56 7.58
N LEU A 97 7.27 -11.08 6.99
CA LEU A 97 8.33 -11.94 6.43
C LEU A 97 9.00 -12.81 7.52
N ALA A 98 9.05 -12.32 8.76
CA ALA A 98 9.50 -13.08 9.93
C ALA A 98 8.44 -14.07 10.48
N GLY A 99 7.29 -14.21 9.81
CA GLY A 99 6.21 -15.13 10.18
C GLY A 99 5.30 -14.63 11.29
N LYS A 100 5.34 -13.34 11.64
CA LYS A 100 4.37 -12.79 12.60
C LYS A 100 3.02 -12.62 11.90
N PRO A 101 1.90 -12.95 12.59
CA PRO A 101 0.58 -12.73 12.02
C PRO A 101 0.33 -11.23 11.85
N GLY A 102 -0.27 -10.86 10.71
CA GLY A 102 -0.77 -9.51 10.50
C GLY A 102 -2.00 -9.17 11.35
N GLY A 103 -2.48 -7.94 11.20
CA GLY A 103 -3.77 -7.53 11.74
C GLY A 103 -4.94 -8.15 10.98
N PRO A 104 -6.14 -8.17 11.58
CA PRO A 104 -7.35 -8.58 10.90
C PRO A 104 -7.70 -7.65 9.73
N GLU A 105 -8.50 -8.14 8.79
CA GLU A 105 -9.07 -7.35 7.71
C GLU A 105 -9.81 -6.13 8.27
N PRO A 106 -9.49 -4.90 7.83
CA PRO A 106 -10.21 -3.71 8.27
C PRO A 106 -11.67 -3.73 7.80
N ASP A 107 -12.59 -3.27 8.65
CA ASP A 107 -14.00 -3.11 8.27
C ASP A 107 -14.13 -2.19 7.05
N LEU A 108 -14.89 -2.66 6.06
CA LEU A 108 -15.22 -1.90 4.86
C LEU A 108 -15.98 -0.61 5.25
N GLY A 109 -15.47 0.55 4.84
CA GLY A 109 -16.19 1.82 4.95
C GLY A 109 -15.47 2.95 5.68
N VAL A 110 -14.17 2.82 6.00
CA VAL A 110 -13.47 3.86 6.76
C VAL A 110 -13.29 5.18 5.98
N THR A 111 -13.23 5.19 4.64
CA THR A 111 -13.16 6.47 3.91
C THR A 111 -13.47 6.33 2.41
N GLN A 112 -14.68 6.74 2.01
CA GLN A 112 -14.96 7.15 0.62
C GLN A 112 -14.63 8.64 0.37
N ASP A 113 -14.04 9.31 1.37
CA ASP A 113 -13.75 10.74 1.32
C ASP A 113 -12.38 10.99 0.66
N ARG A 114 -12.38 11.14 -0.66
CA ARG A 114 -11.19 11.46 -1.45
C ARG A 114 -10.54 12.79 -1.05
N GLY A 115 -11.30 13.74 -0.51
CA GLY A 115 -10.75 14.98 0.02
C GLY A 115 -9.88 14.75 1.26
N ARG A 116 -10.29 13.86 2.16
CA ARG A 116 -9.45 13.43 3.30
C ARG A 116 -8.21 12.68 2.85
N LEU A 117 -8.33 11.81 1.83
CA LEU A 117 -7.17 11.12 1.27
C LEU A 117 -6.17 12.11 0.67
N ALA A 118 -6.64 13.05 -0.15
CA ALA A 118 -5.82 14.12 -0.71
C ALA A 118 -5.12 14.93 0.40
N GLY A 119 -5.84 15.27 1.47
CA GLY A 119 -5.27 15.95 2.64
C GLY A 119 -4.14 15.16 3.31
N ARG A 120 -4.28 13.84 3.46
CA ARG A 120 -3.22 12.98 4.02
C ARG A 120 -2.00 12.89 3.09
N LEU A 121 -2.23 12.63 1.81
CA LEU A 121 -1.18 12.51 0.80
C LEU A 121 -0.46 13.84 0.52
N SER A 122 -1.09 14.98 0.80
CA SER A 122 -0.47 16.31 0.64
C SER A 122 0.78 16.51 1.49
N GLN A 123 0.99 15.70 2.53
CA GLN A 123 2.22 15.71 3.34
C GLN A 123 3.46 15.30 2.56
N TYR A 124 3.29 14.68 1.39
CA TYR A 124 4.38 14.19 0.55
C TYR A 124 4.62 15.06 -0.70
N ILE A 125 3.86 16.14 -0.91
CA ILE A 125 3.93 17.03 -2.09
C ILE A 125 4.90 18.21 -1.87
#